data_AF-A0A661ZHG4-F1
#
_entry.id   AF-A0A661ZHG4-F1
#
_cell.length_a   1.000
_cell.length_b   1.000
_cell.length_c   1.000
_cell.angle_alpha   90.00
_cell.angle_beta   90.00
_cell.angle_gamma   90.00
#
_symmetry.space_group_name_H-M   'P 1'
#
loop_
_entity.id
_entity.type
_entity.pdbx_description
1 polymer ?
#
loop_
_entity_poly.entity_id
_entity_poly.type
_entity_poly.pdbx_seq_one_letter_code
_entity_poly.pdbx_strand_id
1 'polypeptide(L)' 'MEYSAFINLNSLTDEAKRELENFYEYLIFKYKRTKKKEMDAHNNKNFTAIELDTKDFKFNREEANER' A
#
# COMPACT_ATOMS: atom_id res chain seq x y z
N MET A 1 25.02 -1.27 4.43
CA MET A 1 25.31 -2.68 4.78
C MET A 1 24.00 -3.42 4.79
N GLU A 2 23.78 -4.31 3.83
CA GLU A 2 22.64 -5.22 3.88
C GLU A 2 22.97 -6.34 4.87
N TYR A 3 22.28 -6.37 6.00
CA TYR A 3 22.41 -7.46 6.96
C TYR A 3 21.42 -8.56 6.56
N SER A 4 21.93 -9.61 5.92
CA SER A 4 21.16 -10.83 5.69
C SER A 4 21.47 -11.84 6.81
N ALA A 5 20.52 -12.02 7.73
CA ALA A 5 20.60 -13.09 8.72
C ALA A 5 19.98 -14.37 8.14
N PHE A 6 20.75 -15.46 8.12
CA PHE A 6 20.25 -16.77 7.72
C PHE A 6 19.92 -17.58 8.97
N ILE A 7 18.69 -18.11 9.03
CA ILE A 7 18.24 -18.99 10.10
C ILE A 7 18.30 -20.42 9.58
N ASN A 8 19.09 -21.27 10.24
CA ASN A 8 19.06 -22.70 9.96
C ASN A 8 17.83 -23.33 10.63
N LEU A 9 16.82 -23.68 9.85
CA LEU A 9 15.58 -24.27 10.38
C LEU A 9 15.79 -25.66 11.00
N ASN A 10 16.85 -26.38 10.60
CA ASN A 10 17.13 -27.71 11.13
C ASN A 10 17.69 -27.67 12.56
N SER A 11 18.23 -26.52 13.00
CA SER A 11 18.70 -26.34 14.38
C SER A 11 17.61 -25.86 15.34
N LEU A 12 16.40 -25.58 14.84
CA LEU A 12 15.28 -25.13 15.66
C LEU A 12 14.51 -26.33 16.25
N THR A 13 14.00 -26.15 17.47
CA THR A 13 13.02 -27.07 18.06
C THR A 13 11.70 -26.99 17.29
N ASP A 14 10.88 -28.03 17.39
CA ASP A 14 9.58 -28.06 16.70
C ASP A 14 8.64 -26.95 17.20
N GLU A 15 8.75 -26.58 18.48
CA GLU A 15 8.03 -25.44 19.04
C GLU A 15 8.45 -24.11 18.39
N ALA A 16 9.75 -23.87 18.24
CA ALA A 16 10.26 -22.66 17.60
C ALA A 16 9.87 -22.58 16.11
N LYS A 17 9.85 -23.73 15.41
CA LYS A 17 9.35 -23.79 14.03
C LYS A 17 7.88 -23.39 13.93
N ARG A 18 7.04 -23.93 14.83
CA ARG A 18 5.61 -23.61 14.89
C ARG A 18 5.37 -22.13 15.20
N GLU A 19 6.14 -21.55 16.10
CA GLU A 19 6.04 -20.13 16.42
C GLU A 19 6.41 -19.25 15.22
N LEU A 20 7.46 -19.62 14.49
CA LEU A 20 7.90 -18.91 13.29
C LEU A 20 6.85 -18.98 12.17
N GLU A 21 6.22 -20.14 12.01
CA GLU A 21 5.10 -20.34 11.08
C GLU A 21 3.89 -19.49 11.46
N ASN A 22 3.47 -19.52 12.73
CA ASN A 22 2.38 -18.68 13.24
C ASN A 22 2.66 -17.18 13.05
N PHE A 23 3.91 -16.75 13.31
CA PHE A 23 4.31 -15.37 13.11
C PHE A 23 4.23 -14.97 11.64
N TYR A 24 4.69 -15.83 10.73
CA TYR A 24 4.60 -15.60 9.29
C TYR A 24 3.13 -15.52 8.82
N GLU A 25 2.26 -16.41 9.29
CA GLU A 25 0.82 -16.35 9.00
C GLU A 25 0.19 -15.05 9.51
N TYR A 26 0.55 -14.60 10.72
CA TYR A 26 0.11 -13.32 11.26
C TYR A 26 0.53 -12.15 10.37
N LEU A 27 1.78 -12.14 9.88
CA LEU A 27 2.25 -11.10 8.96
C LEU A 27 1.44 -11.12 7.66
N ILE A 28 1.22 -12.29 7.06
CA ILE A 28 0.36 -12.39 5.87
C ILE A 28 -1.01 -11.82 6.17
N PHE A 29 -1.65 -12.25 7.25
CA PHE A 29 -2.98 -11.77 7.62
C PHE A 29 -3.02 -10.24 7.80
N LYS A 30 -2.07 -9.68 8.55
CA LYS A 30 -1.99 -8.25 8.86
C LYS A 30 -1.78 -7.42 7.60
N TYR A 31 -0.80 -7.76 6.77
CA TYR A 31 -0.37 -6.93 5.65
C TYR A 31 -1.14 -7.23 4.35
N LYS A 32 -1.66 -8.45 4.15
CA LYS A 32 -2.58 -8.75 3.04
C LYS A 32 -3.93 -8.04 3.23
N ARG A 33 -4.39 -7.86 4.48
CA ARG A 33 -5.54 -7.00 4.80
C ARG A 33 -5.29 -5.53 4.43
N THR A 34 -4.09 -5.01 4.65
CA THR A 34 -3.72 -3.64 4.26
C THR A 34 -3.78 -3.46 2.75
N LYS A 35 -3.17 -4.38 1.97
CA LYS A 35 -3.20 -4.30 0.49
C LYS A 35 -4.61 -4.36 -0.10
N LYS A 36 -5.50 -5.19 0.47
CA LYS A 36 -6.91 -5.25 0.02
C LYS A 36 -7.63 -3.92 0.28
N LYS A 37 -7.42 -3.32 1.45
CA LYS A 37 -8.03 -2.02 1.81
C LYS A 37 -7.52 -0.87 0.93
N GLU A 38 -6.24 -0.89 0.54
CA GLU A 38 -5.68 0.09 -0.40
C GLU A 38 -6.23 -0.09 -1.83
N MET A 39 -6.38 -1.33 -2.31
CA MET A 39 -7.02 -1.60 -3.60
C MET A 39 -8.49 -1.17 -3.63
N ASP A 40 -9.25 -1.43 -2.57
CA ASP A 40 -10.66 -1.02 -2.48
C ASP A 40 -10.79 0.51 -2.38
N ALA A 41 -9.86 1.19 -1.71
CA ALA A 41 -9.80 2.66 -1.67
C ALA A 41 -9.42 3.29 -3.02
N HIS A 42 -8.60 2.60 -3.83
CA HIS A 42 -8.20 3.08 -5.15
C HIS A 42 -9.28 2.82 -6.22
N ASN A 43 -10.04 1.74 -6.10
CA ASN A 43 -11.14 1.40 -7.02
C ASN A 43 -12.41 2.25 -6.81
N ASN A 44 -12.57 2.87 -5.63
CA ASN A 44 -13.68 3.81 -5.38
C ASN A 44 -13.45 5.22 -5.94
N LYS A 45 -12.32 5.45 -6.62
CA LYS A 45 -12.02 6.71 -7.33
C LYS A 45 -12.15 6.60 -8.85
N ASN A 46 -12.91 5.62 -9.33
CA ASN A 46 -13.22 5.50 -10.75
C ASN A 46 -14.33 6.49 -11.14
N PHE A 47 -13.88 7.71 -11.42
CA PHE A 47 -14.30 8.53 -12.57
C PHE A 47 -15.80 8.55 -12.86
N THR A 48 -16.56 9.32 -12.09
CA THR A 48 -17.60 10.11 -12.75
C THR A 48 -16.87 11.10 -13.64
N ALA A 49 -17.03 10.97 -14.96
CA ALA A 49 -16.60 12.00 -15.90
C ALA A 49 -17.39 13.27 -15.57
N ILE A 50 -16.79 14.15 -14.76
CA ILE A 50 -17.30 15.50 -14.56
C ILE A 50 -16.95 16.22 -15.86
N GLU A 51 -17.94 16.39 -16.74
CA GLU A 51 -17.83 17.36 -17.83
C GLU A 51 -17.61 18.73 -17.17
N LEU A 52 -16.37 19.22 -17.22
CA LEU A 52 -16.05 20.58 -16.81
C LEU A 52 -16.64 21.51 -17.87
N ASP A 53 -17.70 22.26 -17.54
CA ASP A 53 -18.25 23.29 -18.42
C ASP A 53 -17.25 24.46 -18.49
N THR A 54 -16.40 24.48 -19.52
CA THR A 54 -15.35 25.47 -19.71
C THR A 54 -15.82 26.74 -20.43
N LYS A 55 -17.13 26.94 -20.62
CA LYS A 55 -17.65 28.07 -21.43
C LYS A 55 -17.18 29.44 -20.95
N ASP A 56 -17.02 29.62 -19.65
CA ASP A 56 -16.61 30.89 -19.04
C ASP A 56 -15.21 30.85 -18.41
N PHE A 57 -14.42 29.79 -18.66
CA PHE A 57 -13.10 29.67 -18.06
C PHE A 57 -12.10 30.60 -18.78
N LYS A 58 -11.76 31.71 -18.13
CA LYS A 58 -10.70 32.62 -18.56
C LYS A 58 -9.47 32.42 -17.69
N PHE A 59 -8.44 31.80 -18.25
CA PHE A 59 -7.16 31.56 -17.58
C PHE A 59 -6.53 32.88 -17.12
N ASN A 60 -6.38 33.07 -15.80
CA ASN A 60 -5.68 34.23 -15.25
C ASN A 60 -4.18 33.90 -15.09
N ARG A 61 -3.35 34.60 -15.87
CA ARG A 61 -1.90 34.36 -15.92
C ARG A 61 -1.17 34.87 -14.66
N GLU A 62 -1.78 35.79 -13.91
CA GLU A 62 -1.20 36.36 -12.70
C GLU A 62 -1.23 35.36 -11.54
N GLU A 63 -2.29 34.54 -11.45
CA GLU A 63 -2.47 33.53 -10.40
C GLU A 63 -1.47 32.36 -10.54
N ALA A 64 -1.00 32.07 -11.76
CA ALA A 64 -0.13 30.93 -12.06
C ALA A 64 1.34 31.15 -11.64
N ASN A 65 1.75 32.41 -11.39
CA ASN A 65 3.13 32.76 -11.09
C ASN A 65 3.36 33.12 -9.61
N GLU A 66 2.35 33.03 -8.74
CA GLU A 66 2.53 33.12 -7.29
C GLU A 66 2.93 31.76 -6.69
N ARG A 67 4.16 31.31 -6.93
CA ARG A 67 4.88 30.37 -6.06
C ARG A 67 6.38 30.62 -6.06
#